data_AF-A0A959NFF7-F1
#
_entry.id   AF-A0A959NFF7-F1
#
_cell.length_a   1.000
_cell.length_b   1.000
_cell.length_c   1.000
_cell.angle_alpha   90.00
_cell.angle_beta   90.00
_cell.angle_gamma   90.00
#
_symmetry.space_group_name_H-M   'P 1'
#
loop_
_entity.id
_entity.type
_entity.pdbx_description
1 polymer ?
#
loop_
_entity_poly.entity_id
_entity_poly.type
_entity_poly.pdbx_seq_one_letter_code
_entity_poly.pdbx_strand_id
1 'polypeptide(L)'
;MKQLFQINNNQTAIEQRLLAIRIGKAHCCFCVSNKDGSRISHLQYYTITDWNKRTWQQLLTENEILGEDFFEIIIAYDFAESLLVPLSVYKNENTEALLQTAFGYVEETTIIAENISGWQLQNIYAVPEEIAESMKKQFPTARYWHQHSVSVKNLDIADHTKKILIDFRKDDFV
;
A
#
# COMPACT_ATOMS: atom_id res chain seq x y z
N MET A 1 5.87 17.86 2.78
CA MET A 1 5.12 16.87 3.57
C MET A 1 4.49 17.56 4.78
N LYS A 2 3.30 17.14 5.20
CA LYS A 2 2.63 17.63 6.42
C LYS A 2 1.99 16.47 7.18
N GLN A 3 2.36 16.29 8.45
CA GLN A 3 1.70 15.37 9.36
C GLN A 3 0.28 15.86 9.67
N LEU A 4 -0.71 14.99 9.45
CA LEU A 4 -2.11 15.29 9.79
C LEU A 4 -2.44 14.88 11.22
N PHE A 5 -2.01 13.69 11.62
CA PHE A 5 -2.20 13.20 12.98
C PHE A 5 -1.16 12.15 13.35
N GLN A 6 -1.00 11.96 14.65
CA GLN A 6 -0.20 10.91 15.26
C GLN A 6 -0.87 10.42 16.53
N ILE A 7 -0.88 9.11 16.72
CA ILE A 7 -1.37 8.44 17.93
C ILE A 7 -0.26 7.51 18.39
N ASN A 8 0.25 7.77 19.59
CA ASN A 8 1.23 6.92 20.25
C ASN A 8 0.60 6.34 21.51
N ASN A 9 0.68 5.03 21.68
CA ASN A 9 0.30 4.35 22.90
C ASN A 9 1.58 3.90 23.63
N ASN A 10 1.91 4.61 24.71
CA ASN A 10 3.12 4.39 25.49
C ASN A 10 3.02 3.16 26.44
N GLN A 11 1.96 2.37 26.35
CA GLN A 11 1.74 1.23 27.25
C GLN A 11 2.28 -0.09 26.71
N THR A 12 3.22 -0.66 27.46
CA THR A 12 3.81 -2.01 27.39
C THR A 12 4.49 -2.37 26.07
N ALA A 13 5.68 -2.97 26.17
CA ALA A 13 6.36 -3.54 25.01
C ALA A 13 5.41 -4.48 24.23
N ILE A 14 5.34 -4.26 22.92
CA ILE A 14 4.61 -5.14 22.02
C ILE A 14 5.57 -6.24 21.57
N GLU A 15 5.22 -7.50 21.82
CA GLU A 15 5.92 -8.64 21.23
C GLU A 15 5.52 -8.81 19.76
N GLN A 16 6.44 -9.33 18.95
CA GLN A 16 6.23 -9.59 17.51
C GLN A 16 5.61 -8.38 16.78
N ARG A 17 6.35 -7.28 16.78
CA ARG A 17 5.91 -6.02 16.18
C ARG A 17 5.73 -6.16 14.67
N LEU A 18 4.57 -5.74 14.18
CA LEU A 18 4.25 -5.64 12.76
C LEU A 18 4.25 -4.16 12.37
N LEU A 19 4.93 -3.84 11.27
CA LEU A 19 4.87 -2.54 10.62
C LEU A 19 3.96 -2.64 9.39
N ALA A 20 2.90 -1.85 9.35
CA ALA A 20 2.08 -1.69 8.14
C ALA A 20 2.25 -0.27 7.61
N ILE A 21 2.54 -0.12 6.32
CA ILE A 21 2.66 1.16 5.63
C ILE A 21 1.66 1.17 4.47
N ARG A 22 0.94 2.27 4.30
CA ARG A 22 0.19 2.57 3.07
C ARG A 22 0.75 3.84 2.46
N ILE A 23 1.13 3.76 1.19
CA ILE A 23 1.75 4.86 0.44
C ILE A 23 1.00 5.06 -0.88
N GLY A 24 0.59 6.29 -1.14
CA GLY A 24 -0.01 6.69 -2.42
C GLY A 24 0.55 8.02 -2.91
N LYS A 25 0.02 8.53 -4.02
CA LYS A 25 0.51 9.77 -4.66
C LYS A 25 0.59 10.97 -3.72
N ALA A 26 -0.45 11.17 -2.90
CA ALA A 26 -0.62 12.35 -2.05
C ALA A 26 -0.60 12.05 -0.55
N HIS A 27 -0.27 10.82 -0.14
CA HIS A 27 -0.31 10.43 1.26
C HIS A 27 0.69 9.32 1.61
N CYS A 28 1.05 9.28 2.89
CA CYS A 28 1.74 8.16 3.51
C CYS A 28 1.15 7.97 4.91
N CYS A 29 0.82 6.75 5.28
CA CYS A 29 0.51 6.43 6.66
C CYS A 29 1.17 5.12 7.06
N PHE A 30 1.41 4.98 8.36
CA PHE A 30 1.93 3.73 8.88
C PHE A 30 1.41 3.48 10.29
N CYS A 31 1.37 2.21 10.66
CA CYS A 31 1.11 1.81 12.02
C CYS A 31 2.09 0.72 12.48
N VAL A 32 2.31 0.69 13.78
CA VAL A 32 3.01 -0.39 14.45
C VAL A 32 2.04 -1.07 15.40
N SER A 33 1.86 -2.37 15.22
CA SER A 33 0.98 -3.19 16.04
C SER A 33 1.67 -4.45 16.54
N ASN A 34 0.98 -5.22 17.38
CA ASN A 34 1.29 -6.65 17.52
C ASN A 34 0.88 -7.39 16.24
N LYS A 35 1.37 -8.62 16.09
CA LYS A 35 1.17 -9.46 14.90
C LYS A 35 -0.29 -9.64 14.47
N ASP A 36 -1.23 -9.70 15.41
CA ASP A 36 -2.66 -9.87 15.10
C ASP A 36 -3.41 -8.55 14.88
N GLY A 37 -2.75 -7.40 15.04
CA GLY A 37 -3.33 -6.07 14.85
C GLY A 37 -4.27 -5.60 15.98
N SER A 38 -4.44 -6.37 17.06
CA SER A 38 -5.35 -6.01 18.17
C SER A 38 -4.85 -4.86 19.04
N ARG A 39 -3.54 -4.57 19.02
CA ARG A 39 -2.91 -3.49 19.78
C ARG A 39 -2.01 -2.67 18.88
N ILE A 40 -2.35 -1.39 18.73
CA ILE A 40 -1.55 -0.40 17.99
C ILE A 40 -0.74 0.42 18.99
N SER A 41 0.58 0.47 18.81
CA SER A 41 1.48 1.37 19.57
C SER A 41 1.71 2.69 18.86
N HIS A 42 1.75 2.69 17.53
CA HIS A 42 1.99 3.88 16.73
C HIS A 42 1.04 3.91 15.55
N LEU A 43 0.48 5.07 15.26
CA LEU A 43 -0.26 5.33 14.03
C LEU A 43 0.01 6.76 13.62
N GLN A 44 0.41 6.95 12.36
CA GLN A 44 0.69 8.27 11.83
C GLN A 44 0.19 8.41 10.40
N TYR A 45 -0.16 9.64 10.04
CA TYR A 45 -0.63 9.97 8.70
C TYR A 45 -0.02 11.29 8.23
N TYR A 46 0.44 11.28 6.99
CA TYR A 46 1.07 12.39 6.29
C TYR A 46 0.34 12.67 4.99
N THR A 47 0.17 13.96 4.71
CA THR A 47 -0.09 14.45 3.36
C THR A 47 1.22 14.74 2.67
N ILE A 48 1.30 14.29 1.42
CA ILE A 48 2.47 14.38 0.56
C ILE A 48 2.09 15.25 -0.62
N THR A 49 2.88 16.29 -0.87
CA THR A 49 2.69 17.12 -2.06
C THR A 49 3.34 16.45 -3.26
N ASP A 50 4.53 15.90 -3.04
CA ASP A 50 5.31 15.21 -4.06
C ASP A 50 6.31 14.26 -3.40
N TRP A 51 6.51 13.11 -4.04
CA TRP A 51 7.49 12.12 -3.61
C TRP A 51 8.82 12.40 -4.31
N ASN A 52 9.87 12.47 -3.51
CA ASN A 52 11.24 12.54 -3.97
C ASN A 52 12.15 12.12 -2.82
N LYS A 53 13.44 11.89 -3.11
CA LYS A 53 14.46 11.56 -2.12
C LYS A 53 14.45 12.42 -0.86
N ARG A 54 14.19 13.73 -0.96
CA ARG A 54 14.16 14.63 0.21
C ARG A 54 12.92 14.35 1.07
N THR A 55 11.74 14.24 0.46
CA THR A 55 10.50 13.88 1.16
C THR A 55 10.65 12.53 1.87
N TRP A 56 11.25 11.54 1.19
CA TRP A 56 11.51 10.22 1.77
C TRP A 56 12.47 10.28 2.96
N GLN A 57 13.60 10.98 2.83
CA GLN A 57 14.56 11.17 3.93
C GLN A 57 13.95 11.92 5.11
N GLN A 58 13.10 12.91 4.84
CA GLN A 58 12.37 13.64 5.88
C GLN A 58 11.44 12.69 6.65
N LEU A 59 10.67 11.84 5.96
CA LEU A 59 9.79 10.86 6.60
C LEU A 59 10.56 9.91 7.53
N LEU A 60 11.71 9.39 7.09
CA LEU A 60 12.53 8.48 7.90
C LEU A 60 13.18 9.20 9.09
N THR A 61 13.63 10.43 8.90
CA THR A 61 14.30 11.21 9.96
C THR A 61 13.32 11.65 11.05
N GLU A 62 12.10 12.02 10.66
CA GLU A 62 11.04 12.41 11.61
C GLU A 62 10.46 11.19 12.35
N ASN A 63 10.74 9.96 11.88
CA ASN A 63 10.16 8.72 12.40
C ASN A 63 11.21 7.64 12.58
N GLU A 64 12.02 7.77 13.64
CA GLU A 64 13.07 6.81 14.00
C GLU A 64 12.56 5.36 14.05
N ILE A 65 11.30 5.15 14.43
CA ILE A 65 10.65 3.84 14.47
C ILE A 65 10.67 3.09 13.13
N LEU A 66 10.72 3.80 12.00
CA LEU A 66 10.81 3.20 10.66
C LEU A 66 12.20 2.62 10.36
N GLY A 67 13.19 2.90 11.21
CA GLY A 67 14.54 2.31 11.16
C GLY A 67 14.73 1.12 12.10
N GLU A 68 13.70 0.73 12.85
CA GLU A 68 13.78 -0.42 13.78
C GLU A 68 13.48 -1.75 13.08
N ASP A 69 13.81 -2.85 13.78
CA ASP A 69 13.48 -4.20 13.32
C ASP A 69 12.04 -4.57 13.66
N PHE A 70 11.38 -5.21 12.69
CA PHE A 70 10.00 -5.70 12.81
C PHE A 70 9.94 -7.19 12.52
N PHE A 71 9.04 -7.89 13.20
CA PHE A 71 8.75 -9.29 12.93
C PHE A 71 8.16 -9.49 11.53
N GLU A 72 7.30 -8.56 11.11
CA GLU A 72 6.71 -8.54 9.77
C GLU A 72 6.53 -7.09 9.31
N ILE A 73 6.76 -6.86 8.01
CA ILE A 73 6.54 -5.57 7.36
C ILE A 73 5.61 -5.78 6.19
N ILE A 74 4.52 -5.00 6.14
CA ILE A 74 3.52 -5.03 5.08
C ILE A 74 3.43 -3.65 4.47
N ILE A 75 3.57 -3.56 3.16
CA ILE A 75 3.49 -2.29 2.43
C ILE A 75 2.38 -2.39 1.39
N ALA A 76 1.40 -1.49 1.51
CA ALA A 76 0.32 -1.32 0.56
C ALA A 76 0.59 -0.10 -0.31
N TYR A 77 0.78 -0.32 -1.61
CA TYR A 77 0.76 0.73 -2.61
C TYR A 77 -0.67 1.17 -2.89
N ASP A 78 -0.87 2.46 -3.01
CA ASP A 78 -2.18 3.07 -3.15
C ASP A 78 -2.17 4.13 -4.26
N PHE A 79 -1.80 3.69 -5.45
CA PHE A 79 -1.77 4.47 -6.68
C PHE A 79 -3.02 4.19 -7.52
N ALA A 80 -3.40 5.13 -8.39
CA ALA A 80 -4.67 5.08 -9.09
C ALA A 80 -4.65 4.06 -10.25
N GLU A 81 -3.47 3.87 -10.84
CA GLU A 81 -3.22 3.01 -11.99
C GLU A 81 -3.20 1.54 -11.56
N SER A 82 -4.39 0.99 -11.29
CA SER A 82 -4.62 -0.39 -10.86
C SER A 82 -5.81 -1.00 -11.60
N LEU A 83 -5.61 -2.18 -12.18
CA LEU A 83 -6.59 -2.92 -12.96
C LEU A 83 -6.77 -4.33 -12.41
N LEU A 84 -8.01 -4.69 -12.07
CA LEU A 84 -8.39 -6.05 -11.72
C LEU A 84 -8.78 -6.83 -12.97
N VAL A 85 -8.09 -7.93 -13.22
CA VAL A 85 -8.28 -8.78 -14.40
C VAL A 85 -8.67 -10.20 -13.95
N PRO A 86 -9.74 -10.80 -14.48
CA PRO A 86 -10.05 -12.20 -14.19
C PRO A 86 -8.91 -13.13 -14.58
N LEU A 87 -8.57 -14.07 -13.69
CA LEU A 87 -7.45 -15.00 -13.90
C LEU A 87 -7.67 -15.89 -15.14
N SER A 88 -8.92 -16.12 -15.54
CA SER A 88 -9.29 -16.87 -16.74
C SER A 88 -8.86 -16.22 -18.06
N VAL A 89 -8.65 -14.90 -18.07
CA VAL A 89 -8.25 -14.14 -19.27
C VAL A 89 -6.89 -13.47 -19.12
N TYR A 90 -6.32 -13.45 -17.91
CA TYR A 90 -5.01 -12.88 -17.65
C TYR A 90 -3.90 -13.70 -18.32
N LYS A 91 -2.98 -12.98 -18.97
CA LYS A 91 -1.74 -13.51 -19.54
C LYS A 91 -0.60 -12.58 -19.17
N ASN A 92 0.49 -13.15 -18.65
CA ASN A 92 1.61 -12.37 -18.12
C ASN A 92 2.23 -11.46 -19.19
N GLU A 93 2.38 -11.97 -20.41
CA GLU A 93 2.90 -11.23 -21.56
C GLU A 93 2.08 -9.98 -21.93
N ASN A 94 0.83 -9.87 -21.46
CA ASN A 94 -0.06 -8.75 -21.75
C ASN A 94 -0.15 -7.74 -20.59
N THR A 95 0.58 -7.93 -19.50
CA THR A 95 0.45 -7.13 -18.27
C THR A 95 0.58 -5.63 -18.53
N GLU A 96 1.66 -5.23 -19.22
CA GLU A 96 1.92 -3.83 -19.56
C GLU A 96 0.89 -3.29 -20.55
N ALA A 97 0.58 -4.04 -21.61
CA ALA A 97 -0.40 -3.63 -22.62
C ALA A 97 -1.80 -3.41 -22.02
N LEU A 98 -2.22 -4.25 -21.08
CA LEU A 98 -3.51 -4.10 -20.38
C LEU A 98 -3.54 -2.81 -19.56
N LEU A 99 -2.48 -2.54 -18.79
CA LEU A 99 -2.39 -1.33 -17.98
C LEU A 99 -2.35 -0.07 -18.85
N GLN A 100 -1.55 -0.09 -19.92
CA GLN A 100 -1.45 1.03 -20.87
C GLN A 100 -2.75 1.29 -21.62
N THR A 101 -3.52 0.24 -21.93
CA THR A 101 -4.84 0.39 -22.57
C THR A 101 -5.82 1.09 -21.63
N ALA A 102 -5.75 0.81 -20.33
CA ALA A 102 -6.67 1.39 -19.34
C ALA A 102 -6.28 2.82 -18.93
N PHE A 103 -4.99 3.10 -18.79
CA PHE A 103 -4.50 4.35 -18.17
C PHE A 103 -3.60 5.20 -19.09
N GLY A 104 -3.32 4.73 -20.31
CA GLY A 104 -2.31 5.35 -21.18
C GLY A 104 -0.89 4.97 -20.78
N TYR A 105 0.09 5.62 -21.41
CA TYR A 105 1.50 5.39 -21.07
C TYR A 105 1.82 5.95 -19.67
N VAL A 106 2.40 5.11 -18.82
CA VAL A 106 2.77 5.46 -17.44
C VAL A 106 4.29 5.44 -17.33
N GLU A 107 4.93 6.60 -17.55
CA GLU A 107 6.38 6.77 -17.52
C GLU A 107 6.98 6.50 -16.14
N GLU A 108 8.21 5.97 -16.12
CA GLU A 108 9.03 5.82 -14.90
C GLU A 108 8.31 5.04 -13.77
N THR A 109 7.59 3.98 -14.14
CA THR A 109 6.90 3.12 -13.20
C THR A 109 7.39 1.67 -13.22
N THR A 110 7.40 1.06 -12.05
CA THR A 110 7.45 -0.39 -11.91
C THR A 110 6.03 -0.94 -12.02
N ILE A 111 5.79 -1.78 -13.02
CA ILE A 111 4.53 -2.52 -13.17
C ILE A 111 4.60 -3.80 -12.33
N ILE A 112 3.60 -4.02 -11.49
CA ILE A 112 3.50 -5.17 -10.61
C ILE A 112 2.20 -5.90 -10.92
N ALA A 113 2.27 -7.22 -11.03
CA ALA A 113 1.10 -8.08 -11.15
C ALA A 113 1.04 -9.02 -9.94
N GLU A 114 -0.04 -8.95 -9.18
CA GLU A 114 -0.25 -9.79 -8.00
C GLU A 114 -1.53 -10.63 -8.08
N ASN A 115 -1.45 -11.87 -7.63
CA ASN A 115 -2.58 -12.79 -7.64
C ASN A 115 -3.41 -12.63 -6.34
N ILE A 116 -4.72 -12.46 -6.51
CA ILE A 116 -5.72 -12.52 -5.46
C ILE A 116 -6.41 -13.88 -5.52
N SER A 117 -5.71 -14.93 -5.07
CA SER A 117 -6.09 -16.33 -5.33
C SER A 117 -7.51 -16.70 -4.89
N GLY A 118 -7.99 -16.17 -3.76
CA GLY A 118 -9.34 -16.43 -3.26
C GLY A 118 -10.46 -15.84 -4.12
N TRP A 119 -10.13 -14.92 -5.03
CA TRP A 119 -11.07 -14.21 -5.89
C TRP A 119 -10.91 -14.54 -7.37
N GLN A 120 -9.91 -15.36 -7.74
CA GLN A 120 -9.57 -15.65 -9.14
C GLN A 120 -9.33 -14.37 -9.95
N LEU A 121 -8.67 -13.39 -9.33
CA LEU A 121 -8.32 -12.10 -9.93
C LEU A 121 -6.81 -11.89 -9.89
N GLN A 122 -6.27 -11.29 -10.95
CA GLN A 122 -4.97 -10.65 -10.95
C GLN A 122 -5.17 -9.15 -10.78
N ASN A 123 -4.43 -8.52 -9.88
CA ASN A 123 -4.33 -7.06 -9.84
C ASN A 123 -3.02 -6.64 -10.52
N ILE A 124 -3.13 -5.81 -11.55
CA ILE A 124 -2.01 -5.22 -12.28
C ILE A 124 -1.98 -3.75 -11.93
N TYR A 125 -0.85 -3.23 -11.48
CA TYR A 125 -0.75 -1.83 -11.08
C TYR A 125 0.63 -1.25 -11.33
N ALA A 126 0.68 0.06 -11.51
CA ALA A 126 1.93 0.82 -11.62
C ALA A 126 2.26 1.52 -10.30
N VAL A 127 3.55 1.54 -9.97
CA VAL A 127 4.12 2.30 -8.85
C VAL A 127 5.27 3.12 -9.39
N PRO A 128 5.40 4.41 -9.03
CA PRO A 128 6.58 5.21 -9.39
C PRO A 128 7.88 4.48 -9.00
N GLU A 129 8.81 4.36 -9.95
CA GLU A 129 10.04 3.57 -9.79
C GLU A 129 10.86 4.04 -8.58
N GLU A 130 11.02 5.35 -8.41
CA GLU A 130 11.73 5.93 -7.25
C GLU A 130 11.12 5.46 -5.91
N ILE A 131 9.79 5.35 -5.83
CA ILE A 131 9.10 4.88 -4.63
C ILE A 131 9.31 3.38 -4.43
N ALA A 132 9.13 2.58 -5.49
CA ALA A 132 9.31 1.14 -5.43
C ALA A 132 10.74 0.76 -5.02
N GLU A 133 11.74 1.44 -5.58
CA GLU A 133 13.15 1.26 -5.22
C GLU A 133 13.45 1.71 -3.80
N SER A 134 12.96 2.88 -3.39
CA SER A 134 13.16 3.41 -2.03
C SER A 134 12.58 2.48 -0.97
N MET A 135 11.38 1.94 -1.23
CA MET A 135 10.74 0.97 -0.35
C MET A 135 11.50 -0.35 -0.29
N LYS A 136 11.88 -0.94 -1.43
CA LYS A 136 12.68 -2.18 -1.47
C LYS A 136 14.01 -2.03 -0.75
N LYS A 137 14.65 -0.87 -0.88
CA LYS A 137 15.91 -0.56 -0.20
C LYS A 137 15.74 -0.43 1.31
N GLN A 138 14.71 0.28 1.77
CA GLN A 138 14.47 0.50 3.20
C GLN A 138 13.90 -0.75 3.90
N PHE A 139 13.01 -1.47 3.24
CA PHE A 139 12.27 -2.61 3.79
C PHE A 139 12.43 -3.86 2.90
N PRO A 140 13.63 -4.46 2.86
CA PRO A 140 13.94 -5.57 1.95
C PRO A 140 13.14 -6.85 2.24
N THR A 141 12.65 -7.02 3.47
CA THR A 141 11.85 -8.18 3.90
C THR A 141 10.33 -7.93 3.81
N ALA A 142 9.91 -6.75 3.35
CA ALA A 142 8.50 -6.39 3.30
C ALA A 142 7.73 -7.22 2.28
N ARG A 143 6.46 -7.49 2.64
CA ARG A 143 5.46 -7.99 1.71
C ARG A 143 4.72 -6.82 1.08
N TYR A 144 4.75 -6.77 -0.24
CA TYR A 144 4.13 -5.70 -1.02
C TYR A 144 2.77 -6.15 -1.55
N TRP A 145 1.80 -5.25 -1.47
CA TRP A 145 0.46 -5.41 -2.01
C TRP A 145 -0.03 -4.10 -2.61
N HIS A 146 -1.04 -4.15 -3.47
CA HIS A 146 -1.87 -2.98 -3.73
C HIS A 146 -3.00 -2.87 -2.71
N GLN A 147 -3.40 -1.65 -2.35
CA GLN A 147 -4.51 -1.39 -1.44
C GLN A 147 -5.81 -2.03 -1.92
N HIS A 148 -6.11 -2.00 -3.22
CA HIS A 148 -7.29 -2.68 -3.78
C HIS A 148 -7.28 -4.18 -3.51
N SER A 149 -6.13 -4.84 -3.60
CA SER A 149 -6.05 -6.28 -3.32
C SER A 149 -6.25 -6.58 -1.85
N VAL A 150 -5.74 -5.72 -0.96
CA VAL A 150 -6.02 -5.82 0.48
C VAL A 150 -7.53 -5.67 0.73
N SER A 151 -8.16 -4.66 0.13
CA SER A 151 -9.61 -4.42 0.27
C SER A 151 -10.43 -5.61 -0.25
N VAL A 152 -10.12 -6.13 -1.43
CA VAL A 152 -10.83 -7.27 -2.03
C VAL A 152 -10.67 -8.54 -1.18
N LYS A 153 -9.46 -8.84 -0.68
CA LYS A 153 -9.23 -10.00 0.19
C LYS A 153 -10.06 -9.97 1.47
N ASN A 154 -10.34 -8.78 1.98
CA ASN A 154 -11.09 -8.56 3.21
C ASN A 154 -12.60 -8.42 2.98
N LEU A 155 -13.09 -8.53 1.75
CA LEU A 155 -14.53 -8.55 1.50
C LEU A 155 -15.12 -9.86 2.04
N ASP A 156 -16.02 -9.73 3.01
CA ASP A 156 -16.77 -10.86 3.53
C ASP A 156 -17.90 -11.26 2.55
N ILE A 157 -17.78 -12.46 1.98
CA ILE A 157 -18.71 -13.07 1.02
C ILE A 157 -19.74 -13.97 1.74
N ALA A 158 -19.71 -14.08 3.07
CA ALA A 158 -20.52 -15.05 3.81
C ALA A 158 -22.03 -14.89 3.64
N ASP A 159 -22.49 -13.73 3.18
CA ASP A 159 -23.89 -13.46 2.93
C ASP A 159 -24.05 -13.01 1.47
N HIS A 160 -24.81 -13.76 0.66
CA HIS A 160 -25.03 -13.57 -0.79
C HIS A 160 -25.69 -12.23 -1.18
N THR A 161 -25.71 -11.28 -0.25
CA THR A 161 -26.11 -9.90 -0.43
C THR A 161 -25.10 -9.17 -1.32
N LYS A 162 -25.60 -8.50 -2.37
CA LYS A 162 -24.78 -7.62 -3.21
C LYS A 162 -24.28 -6.45 -2.36
N LYS A 163 -22.96 -6.28 -2.29
CA LYS A 163 -22.30 -5.19 -1.56
C LYS A 163 -21.57 -4.27 -2.53
N ILE A 164 -21.59 -2.98 -2.24
CA ILE A 164 -20.73 -1.99 -2.90
C ILE A 164 -19.82 -1.42 -1.81
N LEU A 165 -18.51 -1.55 -1.99
CA LEU A 165 -17.52 -0.89 -1.16
C LEU A 165 -17.03 0.36 -1.90
N ILE A 166 -17.06 1.51 -1.24
CA ILE A 166 -16.58 2.78 -1.78
C ILE A 166 -15.53 3.32 -0.82
N ASP A 167 -14.32 3.56 -1.32
CA ASP A 167 -13.24 4.25 -0.61
C ASP A 167 -13.18 5.69 -1.15
N PHE A 168 -13.61 6.67 -0.35
CA PHE A 168 -13.59 8.07 -0.73
C PHE A 168 -12.27 8.71 -0.34
N ARG A 169 -11.53 9.26 -1.32
CA ARG A 169 -10.31 10.03 -1.07
C ARG A 169 -10.53 11.48 -1.45
N LYS A 170 -9.70 12.34 -0.85
CA LYS A 170 -9.78 13.79 -1.00
C LYS A 170 -9.75 14.25 -2.47
N ASP A 171 -9.07 13.50 -3.33
CA ASP A 171 -8.76 13.91 -4.71
C ASP A 171 -9.48 13.06 -5.78
N ASP A 172 -10.41 12.17 -5.41
CA ASP A 172 -11.06 11.25 -6.35
C ASP A 172 -12.15 11.90 -7.24
N PHE A 173 -12.61 13.12 -6.89
CA PHE A 173 -13.77 13.78 -7.52
C PHE A 173 -13.49 15.23 -7.96
N VAL A 174 -12.24 15.54 -8.33
CA VAL A 174 -11.82 16.90 -8.73
C VAL A 174 -11.90 17.09 -10.24
#